data_AF-A0A9P4G908-F1
#
_entry.id   AF-A0A9P4G908-F1
#
_cell.length_a   1.000
_cell.length_b   1.000
_cell.length_c   1.000
_cell.angle_alpha   90.00
_cell.angle_beta   90.00
_cell.angle_gamma   90.00
#
_symmetry.space_group_name_H-M   'P 1'
#
loop_
_entity.id
_entity.type
_entity.pdbx_description
1 polymer ?
#
loop_
_entity_poly.entity_id
_entity_poly.type
_entity_poly.pdbx_seq_one_letter_code
_entity_poly.pdbx_strand_id
1 'polypeptide(L)'
;MVLGLILLGIIAVGVETHIDRSLIDQSGFLKPSLLGWQLIYILPVAILTNDFFLSGFWMRTFASRTDKDLWIGVSLASVGVLIILTLLGVGGMLAVWSGAFKTGDDVSLSFFALLSTLPTWVIGVILVMAVSLSTAAFDSHQSAMISTASNDLFRNKLNIWIIRALVVAIIFPVVVVALRAPDILQIFLISDLVSAAVVPCLVIGLSERFYWYRGFDFVVGALGGIFTIFLFGLVFYDGDANKASKLLIVETLYANDWSVFGAFMAAPFGGLLWAFGACGLRIGFLFVWAKVKGHRFTALDRPIPRQIARPGAFDEHENDAVLEHSVAAGGKGKFF
;
A
#
# COMPACT_ATOMS: atom_id res chain seq x y z
N MET A 1 -15.65 2.63 16.08
CA MET A 1 -14.40 2.75 16.87
C MET A 1 -13.58 3.97 16.44
N VAL A 2 -13.11 4.04 15.19
CA VAL A 2 -12.32 5.20 14.67
C VAL A 2 -13.02 6.55 14.91
N LEU A 3 -14.30 6.67 14.56
CA LEU A 3 -15.08 7.89 14.82
C LEU A 3 -15.15 8.28 16.30
N GLY A 4 -15.19 7.31 17.21
CA GLY A 4 -15.25 7.55 18.65
C GLY A 4 -13.92 8.04 19.21
N LEU A 5 -12.80 7.47 18.74
CA LEU A 5 -11.44 7.94 19.11
C LEU A 5 -11.24 9.38 18.65
N ILE A 6 -11.75 9.69 17.45
CA ILE A 6 -11.61 11.00 16.82
C ILE A 6 -12.51 12.05 17.49
N LEU A 7 -13.78 11.75 17.72
CA LEU A 7 -14.67 12.65 18.45
C LEU A 7 -14.13 12.96 19.85
N LEU A 8 -13.71 11.93 20.58
CA LEU A 8 -13.18 12.09 21.92
C LEU A 8 -11.84 12.85 21.91
N GLY A 9 -10.98 12.55 20.94
CA GLY A 9 -9.71 13.25 20.73
C GLY A 9 -9.91 14.73 20.40
N ILE A 10 -10.80 15.08 19.46
CA ILE A 10 -11.10 16.48 19.10
C ILE A 10 -11.65 17.25 20.29
N ILE A 11 -12.62 16.67 21.01
CA ILE A 11 -13.24 17.33 22.17
C ILE A 11 -12.18 17.53 23.26
N ALA A 12 -11.35 16.52 23.52
CA ALA A 12 -10.31 16.62 24.53
C ALA A 12 -9.23 17.64 24.16
N VAL A 13 -8.74 17.62 22.92
CA VAL A 13 -7.79 18.61 22.40
C VAL A 13 -8.43 20.01 22.47
N GLY A 14 -9.61 20.21 21.90
CA GLY A 14 -10.25 21.52 21.80
C GLY A 14 -10.66 22.15 23.14
N VAL A 15 -10.87 21.34 24.18
CA VAL A 15 -11.24 21.83 25.53
C VAL A 15 -10.01 22.12 26.39
N GLU A 16 -8.93 21.35 26.27
CA GLU A 16 -7.74 21.46 27.14
C GLU A 16 -6.54 22.15 26.50
N THR A 17 -6.47 22.28 25.17
CA THR A 17 -5.32 22.97 24.55
C THR A 17 -5.49 24.49 24.60
N HIS A 18 -4.75 25.10 25.53
CA HIS A 18 -4.45 26.52 25.48
C HIS A 18 -3.39 26.79 24.41
N ILE A 19 -3.80 27.45 23.32
CA ILE A 19 -2.92 27.78 22.19
C ILE A 19 -2.10 29.01 22.56
N ASP A 20 -0.77 28.87 22.62
CA ASP A 20 0.12 30.02 22.75
C ASP A 20 0.36 30.64 21.37
N ARG A 21 -0.17 31.84 21.15
CA ARG A 21 -0.08 32.54 19.87
C ARG A 21 1.36 32.92 19.52
N SER A 22 2.27 33.00 20.48
CA SER A 22 3.69 33.31 20.23
C SER A 22 4.44 32.16 19.57
N LEU A 23 4.03 30.91 19.81
CA LEU A 23 4.60 29.71 19.21
C LEU A 23 4.13 29.49 17.76
N ILE A 24 3.01 30.09 17.37
CA ILE A 24 2.47 30.01 15.99
C ILE A 24 3.43 30.68 14.99
N ASP A 25 3.94 31.86 15.34
CA ASP A 25 4.88 32.60 14.49
C ASP A 25 6.29 31.98 14.48
N GLN A 26 6.69 31.34 15.59
CA GLN A 26 7.99 30.66 15.70
C GLN A 26 8.03 29.29 15.03
N SER A 27 6.92 28.56 14.96
CA SER A 27 6.91 27.20 14.41
C SER A 27 7.15 27.16 12.90
N GLY A 28 6.84 28.25 12.19
CA GLY A 28 7.06 28.36 10.74
C GLY A 28 6.21 27.43 9.87
N PHE A 29 5.28 26.66 10.45
CA PHE A 29 4.41 25.73 9.70
C PHE A 29 3.43 26.42 8.74
N LEU A 30 3.18 27.72 8.96
CA LEU A 30 2.40 28.56 8.05
C LEU A 30 3.21 29.04 6.83
N LYS A 31 4.53 28.83 6.82
CA LYS A 31 5.39 29.19 5.69
C LYS A 31 5.48 28.03 4.70
N PRO A 32 5.55 28.30 3.39
CA PRO A 32 5.71 27.26 2.39
C PRO A 32 7.04 26.53 2.60
N SER A 33 6.98 25.20 2.71
CA SER A 33 8.16 24.34 2.81
C SER A 33 8.33 23.54 1.51
N LEU A 34 9.59 23.36 1.10
CA LEU A 34 9.93 22.57 -0.08
C LEU A 34 9.50 21.11 0.13
N LEU A 35 9.71 20.58 1.34
CA LEU A 35 9.23 19.27 1.76
C LEU A 35 7.71 19.12 1.64
N GLY A 36 6.93 20.13 2.05
CA GLY A 36 5.47 20.10 1.93
C GLY A 36 5.00 19.94 0.49
N TRP A 37 5.61 20.66 -0.45
CA TRP A 37 5.30 20.52 -1.88
C TRP A 37 5.69 19.16 -2.45
N GLN A 38 6.82 18.59 -2.03
CA GLN A 38 7.22 17.24 -2.42
C GLN A 38 6.23 16.19 -1.89
N LEU A 39 5.81 16.32 -0.63
CA LEU A 39 4.86 15.38 0.01
C LEU A 39 3.48 15.40 -0.65
N ILE A 40 3.01 16.55 -1.15
CA ILE A 40 1.75 16.64 -1.92
C ILE A 40 1.76 15.73 -3.15
N TYR A 41 2.92 15.49 -3.76
CA TYR A 41 3.06 14.53 -4.87
C TYR A 41 3.37 13.12 -4.39
N ILE A 42 4.34 12.97 -3.49
CA ILE A 42 4.83 11.66 -3.03
C ILE A 42 3.70 10.88 -2.34
N LEU A 43 2.95 11.49 -1.42
CA LEU A 43 1.95 10.79 -0.61
C LEU A 43 0.81 10.21 -1.46
N PRO A 44 0.15 10.95 -2.38
CA PRO A 44 -0.88 10.36 -3.23
C PRO A 44 -0.36 9.23 -4.11
N VAL A 45 0.84 9.37 -4.68
CA VAL A 45 1.44 8.32 -5.52
C VAL A 45 1.78 7.09 -4.68
N ALA A 46 2.40 7.28 -3.53
CA ALA A 46 2.74 6.22 -2.58
C ALA A 46 1.49 5.46 -2.12
N ILE A 47 0.49 6.17 -1.60
CA ILE A 47 -0.76 5.57 -1.10
C ILE A 47 -1.50 4.87 -2.24
N LEU A 48 -1.71 5.54 -3.37
CA LEU A 48 -2.44 4.96 -4.49
C LEU A 48 -1.77 3.69 -5.00
N THR A 49 -0.45 3.68 -5.14
CA THR A 49 0.25 2.50 -5.65
C THR A 49 0.32 1.37 -4.61
N ASN A 50 0.52 1.69 -3.33
CA ASN A 50 0.47 0.70 -2.27
C ASN A 50 -0.93 0.06 -2.14
N ASP A 51 -2.00 0.83 -2.31
CA ASP A 51 -3.38 0.34 -2.28
C ASP A 51 -3.68 -0.73 -3.34
N PHE A 52 -2.96 -0.74 -4.48
CA PHE A 52 -3.09 -1.81 -5.48
C PHE A 52 -2.63 -3.18 -4.96
N PHE A 53 -1.69 -3.26 -4.02
CA PHE A 53 -1.19 -4.52 -3.46
C PHE A 53 -2.04 -5.07 -2.32
N LEU A 54 -2.87 -4.22 -1.71
CA LEU A 54 -3.69 -4.60 -0.57
C LEU A 54 -4.90 -5.42 -1.02
N SER A 55 -4.74 -6.75 -1.06
CA SER A 55 -5.80 -7.70 -1.43
C SER A 55 -7.08 -7.54 -0.60
N GLY A 56 -6.97 -7.05 0.64
CA GLY A 56 -8.08 -6.69 1.50
C GLY A 56 -9.05 -5.67 0.89
N PHE A 57 -8.56 -4.69 0.13
CA PHE A 57 -9.43 -3.72 -0.54
C PHE A 57 -10.12 -4.35 -1.74
N TRP A 58 -9.40 -5.11 -2.56
CA TRP A 58 -9.96 -5.83 -3.70
C TRP A 58 -11.09 -6.79 -3.31
N MET A 59 -10.91 -7.56 -2.22
CA MET A 59 -11.97 -8.44 -1.73
C MET A 59 -13.24 -7.67 -1.37
N ARG A 60 -13.12 -6.47 -0.78
CA ARG A 60 -14.28 -5.63 -0.44
C ARG A 60 -14.92 -5.01 -1.68
N THR A 61 -14.14 -4.61 -2.67
CA THR A 61 -14.69 -4.07 -3.93
C THR A 61 -15.41 -5.14 -4.72
N PHE A 62 -14.85 -6.36 -4.82
CA PHE A 62 -15.49 -7.47 -5.53
C PHE A 62 -16.69 -8.09 -4.78
N ALA A 63 -16.78 -7.91 -3.46
CA ALA A 63 -17.94 -8.31 -2.68
C ALA A 63 -19.12 -7.30 -2.75
N SER A 64 -18.94 -6.17 -3.44
CA SER A 64 -20.01 -5.17 -3.60
C SER A 64 -21.13 -5.70 -4.51
N ARG A 65 -22.39 -5.40 -4.15
CA ARG A 65 -23.57 -5.93 -4.85
C ARG A 65 -23.76 -5.31 -6.24
N THR A 66 -23.47 -4.02 -6.37
CA THR A 66 -23.61 -3.27 -7.63
C THR A 66 -22.53 -2.19 -7.75
N ASP A 67 -22.21 -1.79 -8.97
CA ASP A 67 -21.27 -0.68 -9.23
C ASP A 67 -21.72 0.61 -8.55
N LYS A 68 -23.04 0.87 -8.50
CA LYS A 68 -23.58 2.06 -7.85
C LYS A 68 -23.29 2.05 -6.34
N ASP A 69 -23.48 0.90 -5.68
CA ASP A 69 -23.19 0.75 -4.26
C ASP A 69 -21.69 0.89 -3.98
N LEU A 70 -20.84 0.40 -4.89
CA LEU A 70 -19.39 0.57 -4.83
C LEU A 70 -19.00 2.05 -4.87
N TRP A 71 -19.50 2.81 -5.84
CA TRP A 71 -19.19 4.25 -5.96
C TRP A 71 -19.67 5.06 -4.75
N ILE A 72 -20.85 4.75 -4.21
CA ILE A 72 -21.37 5.40 -3.00
C ILE A 72 -20.47 5.06 -1.80
N GLY A 73 -20.12 3.77 -1.63
CA GLY A 73 -19.26 3.31 -0.54
C GLY A 73 -17.88 3.95 -0.58
N VAL A 74 -17.24 3.99 -1.75
CA VAL A 74 -15.93 4.63 -1.95
C VAL A 74 -16.00 6.13 -1.70
N SER A 75 -17.05 6.81 -2.18
CA SER A 75 -17.20 8.25 -1.98
C SER A 75 -17.38 8.61 -0.50
N LEU A 76 -18.22 7.86 0.21
CA LEU A 76 -18.45 8.06 1.64
C LEU A 76 -17.19 7.77 2.46
N ALA A 77 -16.48 6.68 2.13
CA ALA A 77 -15.21 6.34 2.77
C ALA A 77 -14.15 7.42 2.53
N SER A 78 -14.05 7.95 1.31
CA SER A 78 -13.10 9.00 0.94
C SER A 78 -13.34 10.28 1.73
N VAL A 79 -14.60 10.71 1.86
CA VAL A 79 -14.97 11.90 2.68
C VAL A 79 -14.66 11.65 4.15
N GLY A 80 -14.96 10.46 4.67
CA GLY A 80 -14.61 10.07 6.03
C GLY A 80 -13.11 10.15 6.29
N VAL A 81 -12.30 9.51 5.44
CA VAL A 81 -10.83 9.53 5.54
C VAL A 81 -10.28 10.95 5.44
N LEU A 82 -10.79 11.78 4.53
CA LEU A 82 -10.38 13.17 4.39
C LEU A 82 -10.59 13.96 5.69
N ILE A 83 -11.77 13.85 6.30
CA ILE A 83 -12.08 14.52 7.57
C ILE A 83 -11.11 14.04 8.66
N ILE A 84 -10.91 12.72 8.77
CA ILE A 84 -10.05 12.11 9.78
C ILE A 84 -8.60 12.58 9.64
N LEU A 85 -8.03 12.52 8.43
CA LEU A 85 -6.65 12.92 8.17
C LEU A 85 -6.45 14.43 8.39
N THR A 86 -7.43 15.24 8.00
CA THR A 86 -7.39 16.70 8.25
C THR A 86 -7.34 16.98 9.74
N LEU A 87 -8.18 16.31 10.53
CA LEU A 87 -8.23 16.49 11.98
C LEU A 87 -6.95 16.00 12.68
N LEU A 88 -6.42 14.85 12.26
CA LEU A 88 -5.16 14.34 12.81
C LEU A 88 -3.98 15.25 12.46
N GLY A 89 -3.91 15.73 11.22
CA GLY A 89 -2.88 16.67 10.77
C GLY A 89 -2.93 18.01 11.52
N VAL A 90 -4.13 18.57 11.72
CA VAL A 90 -4.31 19.77 12.54
C VAL A 90 -3.98 19.51 14.00
N GLY A 91 -4.32 18.34 14.55
CA GLY A 91 -3.95 17.92 15.90
C GLY A 91 -2.43 17.90 16.13
N GLY A 92 -1.65 17.45 15.14
CA GLY A 92 -0.19 17.51 15.18
C GLY A 92 0.35 18.95 15.23
N MET A 93 -0.22 19.87 14.45
CA MET A 93 0.14 21.29 14.51
C MET A 93 -0.21 21.92 15.87
N LEU A 94 -1.38 21.58 16.41
CA LEU A 94 -1.84 22.04 17.72
C LEU A 94 -0.93 21.55 18.87
N ALA A 95 -0.34 20.35 18.76
CA ALA A 95 0.63 19.83 19.73
C ALA A 95 1.89 20.70 19.87
N VAL A 96 2.34 21.27 18.77
CA VAL A 96 3.50 22.17 18.76
C VAL A 96 3.09 23.56 19.25
N TRP A 97 1.90 24.05 18.85
CA TRP A 97 1.41 25.37 19.24
C TRP A 97 0.91 25.45 20.70
N SER A 98 0.59 24.33 21.33
CA SER A 98 0.30 24.27 22.76
C SER A 98 1.55 24.26 23.64
N GLY A 99 2.75 24.21 23.04
CA GLY A 99 4.02 24.11 23.76
C GLY A 99 4.27 22.74 24.41
N ALA A 100 3.36 21.77 24.21
CA ALA A 100 3.51 20.39 24.70
C ALA A 100 4.62 19.61 23.97
N PHE A 101 5.02 20.08 22.78
CA PHE A 101 6.07 19.47 21.96
C PHE A 101 7.07 20.53 21.50
N LYS A 102 8.38 20.28 21.72
CA LYS A 102 9.45 21.17 21.24
C LYS A 102 9.85 20.76 19.83
N THR A 103 10.06 21.75 18.96
CA THR A 103 10.55 21.57 17.58
C THR A 103 11.95 20.93 17.61
N GLY A 104 12.04 19.61 17.50
CA GLY A 104 13.29 18.85 17.56
C GLY A 104 13.16 17.42 18.10
N ASP A 105 12.07 17.11 18.80
CA ASP A 105 11.76 15.74 19.22
C ASP A 105 11.14 14.91 18.07
N ASP A 106 11.16 13.59 18.23
CA ASP A 106 10.70 12.63 17.21
C ASP A 106 9.23 12.87 16.84
N VAL A 107 8.98 13.31 15.60
CA VAL A 107 7.67 13.81 15.12
C VAL A 107 6.56 12.77 15.35
N SER A 108 6.92 11.49 15.31
CA SER A 108 6.04 10.34 15.55
C SER A 108 5.39 10.32 16.93
N LEU A 109 5.99 10.99 17.93
CA LEU A 109 5.51 11.03 19.31
C LEU A 109 4.61 12.24 19.61
N SER A 110 4.45 13.18 18.67
CA SER A 110 3.73 14.44 18.88
C SER A 110 2.30 14.25 19.38
N PHE A 111 1.59 13.24 18.86
CA PHE A 111 0.22 12.92 19.27
C PHE A 111 0.16 12.39 20.72
N PHE A 112 1.08 11.51 21.10
CA PHE A 112 1.13 10.95 22.46
C PHE A 112 1.60 11.99 23.49
N ALA A 113 2.48 12.90 23.10
CA ALA A 113 2.89 14.04 23.93
C ALA A 113 1.68 14.94 24.23
N LEU A 114 0.87 15.28 23.23
CA LEU A 114 -0.37 16.03 23.44
C LEU A 114 -1.40 15.22 24.25
N LEU A 115 -1.44 13.90 24.10
CA LEU A 115 -2.32 13.06 24.91
C LEU A 115 -1.97 13.14 26.41
N SER A 116 -0.68 13.27 26.74
CA SER A 116 -0.20 13.31 28.13
C SER A 116 -0.67 14.53 28.92
N THR A 117 -1.12 15.59 28.24
CA THR A 117 -1.66 16.80 28.89
C THR A 117 -3.15 16.68 29.22
N LEU A 118 -3.82 15.59 28.80
CA LEU A 118 -5.25 15.37 28.99
C LEU A 118 -5.56 14.65 30.32
N PRO A 119 -6.81 14.71 30.80
CA PRO A 119 -7.24 13.98 31.99
C PRO A 119 -7.01 12.46 31.85
N THR A 120 -6.57 11.81 32.93
CA THR A 120 -6.15 10.40 32.92
C THR A 120 -7.22 9.43 32.39
N TRP A 121 -8.50 9.71 32.62
CA TRP A 121 -9.60 8.88 32.11
C TRP A 121 -9.72 8.95 30.58
N VAL A 122 -9.47 10.12 29.99
CA VAL A 122 -9.48 10.34 28.52
C VAL A 122 -8.31 9.60 27.89
N ILE A 123 -7.13 9.71 28.50
CA ILE A 123 -5.93 8.98 28.08
C ILE A 123 -6.22 7.48 28.04
N GLY A 124 -6.78 6.92 29.11
CA GLY A 124 -7.10 5.49 29.20
C GLY A 124 -8.01 5.01 28.08
N VAL A 125 -9.08 5.77 27.79
CA VAL A 125 -10.01 5.43 26.69
C VAL A 125 -9.31 5.51 25.33
N ILE A 126 -8.59 6.60 25.05
CA ILE A 126 -7.91 6.78 23.75
C ILE A 126 -6.85 5.70 23.53
N LEU A 127 -6.10 5.33 24.57
CA LEU A 127 -5.05 4.32 24.49
C LEU A 127 -5.65 2.93 24.19
N VAL A 128 -6.72 2.54 24.88
CA VAL A 128 -7.44 1.28 24.58
C VAL A 128 -7.98 1.28 23.16
N MET A 129 -8.56 2.38 22.70
CA MET A 129 -9.09 2.49 21.35
C MET A 129 -7.98 2.45 20.28
N ALA A 130 -6.83 3.09 20.53
CA ALA A 130 -5.67 3.08 19.63
C ALA A 130 -5.07 1.68 19.50
N VAL A 131 -4.90 0.96 20.62
CA VAL A 131 -4.42 -0.44 20.63
C VAL A 131 -5.41 -1.36 19.91
N SER A 132 -6.71 -1.17 20.16
CA SER A 132 -7.76 -1.94 19.49
C SER A 132 -7.76 -1.67 17.98
N LEU A 133 -7.54 -0.42 17.56
CA LEU A 133 -7.43 -0.03 16.15
C LEU A 133 -6.22 -0.69 15.48
N SER A 134 -5.05 -0.62 16.13
CA SER A 134 -3.83 -1.26 15.63
C SER A 134 -4.00 -2.77 15.49
N THR A 135 -4.63 -3.41 16.49
CA THR A 135 -4.89 -4.86 16.46
C THR A 135 -5.86 -5.22 15.33
N ALA A 136 -6.91 -4.44 15.12
CA ALA A 136 -7.86 -4.67 14.03
C ALA A 136 -7.25 -4.49 12.63
N ALA A 137 -6.35 -3.50 12.47
CA ALA A 137 -5.59 -3.32 11.23
C ALA A 137 -4.65 -4.51 10.98
N PHE A 138 -3.92 -4.94 12.01
CA PHE A 138 -3.01 -6.09 11.93
C PHE A 138 -3.75 -7.40 11.58
N ASP A 139 -4.92 -7.64 12.18
CA ASP A 139 -5.78 -8.78 11.87
C ASP A 139 -6.24 -8.80 10.39
N SER A 140 -6.58 -7.62 9.85
CA SER A 140 -6.94 -7.48 8.43
C SER A 140 -5.77 -7.85 7.51
N HIS A 141 -4.54 -7.44 7.84
CA HIS A 141 -3.34 -7.80 7.07
C HIS A 141 -3.02 -9.30 7.14
N GLN A 142 -3.18 -9.92 8.31
CA GLN A 142 -2.98 -11.37 8.46
C GLN A 142 -3.99 -12.16 7.63
N SER A 143 -5.27 -11.79 7.70
CA SER A 143 -6.33 -12.45 6.93
C SER A 143 -6.11 -12.31 5.42
N ALA A 144 -5.65 -11.14 4.97
CA ALA A 144 -5.24 -10.92 3.58
C ALA A 144 -4.08 -11.83 3.16
N MET A 145 -3.04 -11.93 4.01
CA MET A 145 -1.87 -12.78 3.76
C MET A 145 -2.24 -14.27 3.69
N ILE A 146 -3.12 -14.75 4.58
CA ILE A 146 -3.63 -16.13 4.57
C ILE A 146 -4.37 -16.42 3.26
N SER A 147 -5.26 -15.50 2.84
CA SER A 147 -6.04 -15.67 1.61
C SER A 147 -5.16 -15.74 0.37
N THR A 148 -4.22 -14.80 0.23
CA THR A 148 -3.25 -14.76 -0.87
C THR A 148 -2.34 -15.98 -0.87
N ALA A 149 -1.81 -16.39 0.29
CA ALA A 149 -0.98 -17.59 0.37
C ALA A 149 -1.77 -18.86 0.00
N SER A 150 -3.00 -19.00 0.47
CA SER A 150 -3.86 -20.14 0.17
C SER A 150 -4.21 -20.25 -1.31
N ASN A 151 -4.69 -19.15 -1.88
CA ASN A 151 -5.25 -19.11 -3.22
C ASN A 151 -4.16 -19.06 -4.29
N ASP A 152 -3.17 -18.19 -4.13
CA ASP A 152 -2.23 -17.88 -5.21
C ASP A 152 -0.98 -18.76 -5.18
N LEU A 153 -0.48 -19.10 -3.98
CA LEU A 153 0.75 -19.88 -3.84
C LEU A 153 0.49 -21.38 -3.83
N PHE A 154 -0.58 -21.81 -3.15
CA PHE A 154 -0.88 -23.23 -2.94
C PHE A 154 -2.13 -23.73 -3.68
N ARG A 155 -2.82 -22.86 -4.45
CA ARG A 155 -4.00 -23.21 -5.27
C ARG A 155 -5.03 -24.05 -4.52
N ASN A 156 -5.25 -23.71 -3.25
CA ASN A 156 -6.16 -24.39 -2.32
C ASN A 156 -5.90 -25.91 -2.09
N LYS A 157 -4.69 -26.41 -2.42
CA LYS A 157 -4.32 -27.83 -2.23
C LYS A 157 -3.76 -28.15 -0.84
N LEU A 158 -3.50 -27.13 -0.02
CA LEU A 158 -3.01 -27.29 1.35
C LEU A 158 -4.11 -27.00 2.36
N ASN A 159 -4.07 -27.73 3.48
CA ASN A 159 -4.97 -27.53 4.59
C ASN A 159 -4.82 -26.11 5.17
N ILE A 160 -5.94 -25.41 5.40
CA ILE A 160 -6.01 -24.04 5.96
C ILE A 160 -5.23 -23.92 7.28
N TRP A 161 -5.22 -24.99 8.09
CA TRP A 161 -4.45 -25.03 9.35
C TRP A 161 -2.94 -24.88 9.14
N ILE A 162 -2.40 -25.44 8.05
CA ILE A 162 -0.97 -25.33 7.72
C ILE A 162 -0.66 -23.90 7.27
N ILE A 163 -1.55 -23.27 6.51
CA ILE A 163 -1.38 -21.89 6.04
C ILE A 163 -1.42 -20.91 7.22
N ARG A 164 -2.34 -21.11 8.17
CA ARG A 164 -2.36 -20.32 9.42
C ARG A 164 -1.06 -20.47 10.22
N ALA A 165 -0.53 -21.68 10.33
CA ALA A 165 0.74 -21.93 11.00
C ALA A 165 1.93 -21.24 10.29
N LEU A 166 1.95 -21.24 8.96
CA LEU A 166 2.96 -20.54 8.17
C LEU A 166 2.92 -19.02 8.39
N VAL A 167 1.71 -18.44 8.45
CA VAL A 167 1.55 -17.00 8.74
C VAL A 167 2.04 -16.66 10.15
N VAL A 168 1.72 -17.48 11.16
CA VAL A 168 2.29 -17.31 12.51
C VAL A 168 3.82 -17.39 12.49
N ALA A 169 4.40 -18.30 11.71
CA ALA A 169 5.85 -18.41 11.55
C ALA A 169 6.46 -17.16 10.89
N ILE A 170 5.75 -16.51 9.95
CA ILE A 170 6.17 -15.24 9.31
C ILE A 170 6.05 -14.05 10.26
N ILE A 171 5.12 -14.08 11.22
CA ILE A 171 4.99 -12.99 12.21
C ILE A 171 6.24 -12.88 13.09
N PHE A 172 6.90 -13.99 13.42
CA PHE A 172 8.10 -13.97 14.26
C PHE A 172 9.24 -13.09 13.72
N PRO A 173 9.73 -13.28 12.47
CA PRO A 173 10.76 -12.40 11.91
C PRO A 173 10.27 -10.96 11.73
N VAL A 174 8.98 -10.74 11.45
CA VAL A 174 8.41 -9.38 11.37
C VAL A 174 8.54 -8.65 12.72
N VAL A 175 8.26 -9.33 13.84
CA VAL A 175 8.43 -8.76 15.20
C VAL A 175 9.91 -8.46 15.47
N VAL A 176 10.83 -9.34 15.07
CA VAL A 176 12.28 -9.09 15.24
C VAL A 176 12.74 -7.86 14.47
N VAL A 177 12.26 -7.68 13.23
CA VAL A 177 12.55 -6.48 12.43
C VAL A 177 11.95 -5.24 13.08
N ALA A 178 10.71 -5.31 13.56
CA ALA A 178 10.05 -4.19 14.24
C ALA A 178 10.80 -3.71 15.49
N LEU A 179 11.44 -4.62 16.25
CA LEU A 179 12.26 -4.28 17.42
C LEU A 179 13.61 -3.64 17.08
N ARG A 180 14.09 -3.80 15.83
CA ARG A 180 15.39 -3.30 15.35
C ARG A 180 15.25 -2.05 14.49
N ALA A 181 14.02 -1.69 14.10
CA ALA A 181 13.74 -0.60 13.18
C ALA A 181 13.93 0.77 13.86
N PRO A 182 14.82 1.63 13.34
CA PRO A 182 15.05 2.96 13.91
C PRO A 182 13.97 3.98 13.51
N ASP A 183 13.36 3.85 12.32
CA ASP A 183 12.32 4.75 11.83
C ASP A 183 11.24 3.97 11.05
N ILE A 184 9.98 4.15 11.44
CA ILE A 184 8.81 3.51 10.83
C ILE A 184 8.53 4.12 9.45
N LEU A 185 8.69 5.44 9.31
CA LEU A 185 8.40 6.16 8.07
C LEU A 185 9.34 5.73 6.94
N GLN A 186 10.62 5.48 7.28
CA GLN A 186 11.59 4.98 6.31
C GLN A 186 11.17 3.61 5.75
N ILE A 187 10.73 2.69 6.61
CA ILE A 187 10.30 1.35 6.17
C ILE A 187 9.09 1.45 5.25
N PHE A 188 8.11 2.29 5.57
CA PHE A 188 6.97 2.51 4.69
C PHE A 188 7.39 3.09 3.35
N LEU A 189 8.30 4.07 3.35
CA LEU A 189 8.69 4.72 2.12
C LEU A 189 9.46 3.78 1.16
N ILE A 190 10.25 2.84 1.68
CA ILE A 190 10.88 1.79 0.86
C ILE A 190 9.80 0.94 0.17
N SER A 191 8.79 0.50 0.93
CA SER A 191 7.68 -0.30 0.40
C SER A 191 6.88 0.49 -0.66
N ASP A 192 6.61 1.76 -0.40
CA ASP A 192 5.88 2.64 -1.30
C ASP A 192 6.67 2.93 -2.58
N LEU A 193 7.99 3.06 -2.50
CA LEU A 193 8.86 3.29 -3.66
C LEU A 193 8.91 2.06 -4.59
N VAL A 194 8.99 0.86 -4.01
CA VAL A 194 8.87 -0.39 -4.77
C VAL A 194 7.50 -0.48 -5.42
N SER A 195 6.44 -0.13 -4.69
CA SER A 195 5.07 -0.16 -5.20
C SER A 195 4.88 0.82 -6.37
N ALA A 196 5.43 2.03 -6.25
CA ALA A 196 5.41 3.06 -7.28
C ALA A 196 6.13 2.63 -8.57
N ALA A 197 7.18 1.81 -8.47
CA ALA A 197 7.88 1.26 -9.64
C ALA A 197 7.07 0.18 -10.39
N VAL A 198 6.34 -0.67 -9.65
CA VAL A 198 5.70 -1.87 -10.20
C VAL A 198 4.28 -1.59 -10.72
N VAL A 199 3.49 -0.79 -10.00
CA VAL A 199 2.05 -0.62 -10.25
C VAL A 199 1.73 -0.01 -11.61
N PRO A 200 2.43 1.02 -12.12
CA PRO A 200 2.16 1.55 -13.46
C PRO A 200 2.30 0.47 -14.56
N CYS A 201 3.31 -0.38 -14.44
CA CYS A 201 3.53 -1.52 -15.35
C CYS A 201 2.40 -2.55 -15.24
N LEU A 202 1.84 -2.74 -14.05
CA LEU A 202 0.71 -3.63 -13.78
C LEU A 202 -0.60 -3.09 -14.36
N VAL A 203 -0.89 -1.80 -14.18
CA VAL A 203 -2.10 -1.14 -14.68
C VAL A 203 -2.18 -1.19 -16.21
N ILE A 204 -1.04 -1.04 -16.90
CA ILE A 204 -0.99 -1.22 -18.37
C ILE A 204 -1.34 -2.66 -18.75
N GLY A 205 -0.82 -3.64 -18.03
CA GLY A 205 -1.11 -5.06 -18.28
C GLY A 205 -2.56 -5.45 -18.00
N LEU A 206 -3.23 -4.76 -17.08
CA LEU A 206 -4.65 -4.97 -16.78
C LEU A 206 -5.58 -4.39 -17.86
N SER A 207 -5.10 -3.46 -18.68
CA SER A 207 -5.92 -2.83 -19.71
C SER A 207 -6.06 -3.71 -20.95
N GLU A 208 -7.30 -4.02 -21.34
CA GLU A 208 -7.63 -4.79 -22.56
C GLU A 208 -7.11 -4.13 -23.86
N ARG A 209 -6.78 -2.84 -23.82
CA ARG A 209 -6.23 -2.11 -24.98
C ARG A 209 -4.79 -2.49 -25.28
N PHE A 210 -4.04 -2.98 -24.30
CA PHE A 210 -2.63 -3.34 -24.42
C PHE A 210 -2.46 -4.86 -24.59
N TYR A 211 -3.22 -5.47 -25.49
CA TYR A 211 -3.20 -6.91 -25.78
C TYR A 211 -1.81 -7.45 -26.22
N TRP A 212 -0.93 -6.58 -26.67
CA TRP A 212 0.44 -6.91 -27.02
C TRP A 212 1.36 -7.06 -25.80
N TYR A 213 0.97 -6.59 -24.61
CA TYR A 213 1.78 -6.59 -23.41
C TYR A 213 1.74 -7.95 -22.72
N ARG A 214 2.90 -8.56 -22.44
CA ARG A 214 2.99 -9.88 -21.81
C ARG A 214 3.58 -9.78 -20.40
N GLY A 215 3.35 -10.83 -19.60
CA GLY A 215 3.93 -10.95 -18.25
C GLY A 215 5.46 -10.81 -18.21
N PHE A 216 6.17 -11.17 -19.27
CA PHE A 216 7.61 -10.92 -19.37
C PHE A 216 7.96 -9.42 -19.40
N ASP A 217 7.22 -8.63 -20.19
CA ASP A 217 7.45 -7.19 -20.30
C ASP A 217 7.13 -6.49 -18.97
N PHE A 218 6.13 -6.99 -18.24
CA PHE A 218 5.82 -6.56 -16.87
C PHE A 218 6.97 -6.82 -15.90
N VAL A 219 7.56 -8.03 -15.89
CA VAL A 219 8.66 -8.36 -14.98
C VAL A 219 9.89 -7.49 -15.29
N VAL A 220 10.21 -7.31 -16.57
CA VAL A 220 11.33 -6.45 -16.99
C VAL A 220 11.05 -4.97 -16.65
N GLY A 221 9.81 -4.51 -16.81
CA GLY A 221 9.39 -3.17 -16.39
C GLY A 221 9.49 -2.97 -14.89
N ALA A 222 9.00 -3.91 -14.08
CA ALA A 222 9.06 -3.88 -12.62
C ALA A 222 10.50 -3.83 -12.10
N LEU A 223 11.35 -4.75 -12.56
CA LEU A 223 12.78 -4.76 -12.21
C LEU A 223 13.52 -3.55 -12.75
N GLY A 224 13.18 -3.10 -13.96
CA GLY A 224 13.72 -1.91 -14.59
C GLY A 224 13.36 -0.62 -13.86
N GLY A 225 12.17 -0.52 -13.26
CA GLY A 225 11.76 0.60 -12.40
C GLY A 225 12.62 0.70 -11.14
N ILE A 226 12.84 -0.44 -10.46
CA ILE A 226 13.76 -0.53 -9.31
C ILE A 226 15.20 -0.16 -9.72
N PHE A 227 15.65 -0.66 -10.87
CA PHE A 227 16.97 -0.33 -11.40
C PHE A 227 17.09 1.16 -11.79
N THR A 228 16.02 1.77 -12.27
CA THR A 228 16.00 3.20 -12.63
C THR A 228 16.11 4.10 -11.40
N ILE A 229 15.55 3.70 -10.26
CA ILE A 229 15.77 4.38 -8.97
C ILE A 229 17.26 4.36 -8.62
N PHE A 230 17.92 3.21 -8.77
CA PHE A 230 19.36 3.09 -8.52
C PHE A 230 20.19 3.96 -9.50
N LEU A 231 19.86 3.95 -10.79
CA LEU A 231 20.50 4.81 -11.80
C LEU A 231 20.31 6.29 -11.49
N PHE A 232 19.11 6.70 -11.09
CA PHE A 232 18.83 8.08 -10.67
C PHE A 232 19.68 8.46 -9.45
N GLY A 233 19.75 7.60 -8.45
CA GLY A 233 20.64 7.80 -7.29
C GLY A 233 22.11 7.94 -7.69
N LEU A 234 22.58 7.17 -8.66
CA LEU A 234 23.96 7.24 -9.14
C LEU A 234 24.25 8.55 -9.87
N VAL A 235 23.30 9.05 -10.67
CA VAL A 235 23.42 10.36 -11.35
C VAL A 235 23.32 11.51 -10.35
N PHE A 236 22.46 11.42 -9.35
CA PHE A 236 22.24 12.48 -8.37
C PHE A 236 23.41 12.64 -7.38
N TYR A 237 24.14 11.56 -7.08
CA TYR A 237 25.30 11.58 -6.18
C TYR A 237 26.65 11.54 -6.90
N ASP A 238 26.72 12.04 -8.14
CA ASP A 238 27.96 12.13 -8.94
C ASP A 238 28.76 10.80 -9.01
N GLY A 239 28.07 9.67 -9.17
CA GLY A 239 28.67 8.35 -9.38
C GLY A 239 28.96 7.53 -8.12
N ASP A 240 28.54 7.99 -6.93
CA ASP A 240 28.75 7.23 -5.68
C ASP A 240 27.69 6.12 -5.51
N ALA A 241 28.09 4.88 -5.84
CA ALA A 241 27.23 3.69 -5.75
C ALA A 241 26.74 3.39 -4.33
N ASN A 242 27.51 3.76 -3.30
CA ASN A 242 27.10 3.55 -1.91
C ASN A 242 25.95 4.49 -1.54
N LYS A 243 26.02 5.76 -1.93
CA LYS A 243 24.93 6.72 -1.70
C LYS A 243 23.69 6.41 -2.55
N ALA A 244 23.88 5.93 -3.77
CA ALA A 244 22.78 5.44 -4.61
C ALA A 244 22.03 4.25 -3.99
N SER A 245 22.76 3.27 -3.42
CA SER A 245 22.13 2.16 -2.69
C SER A 245 21.43 2.61 -1.40
N LYS A 246 21.98 3.60 -0.70
CA LYS A 246 21.36 4.19 0.51
C LYS A 246 20.08 4.96 0.19
N LEU A 247 19.98 5.54 -1.01
CA LEU A 247 18.76 6.17 -1.51
C LEU A 247 17.67 5.14 -1.82
N LEU A 248 18.04 3.95 -2.31
CA LEU A 248 17.11 2.84 -2.49
C LEU A 248 16.55 2.31 -1.16
N ILE A 249 17.33 2.42 -0.07
CA ILE A 249 16.93 2.09 1.31
C ILE A 249 16.38 3.34 2.03
N VAL A 250 16.31 4.48 1.34
CA VAL A 250 15.76 5.76 1.82
C VAL A 250 16.24 6.18 3.22
N GLU A 251 17.53 6.00 3.52
CA GLU A 251 18.14 6.35 4.82
C GLU A 251 18.11 7.86 5.13
N THR A 252 17.77 8.68 4.14
CA THR A 252 17.78 10.15 4.21
C THR A 252 16.39 10.76 4.02
N LEU A 253 15.36 10.22 4.68
CA LEU A 253 13.99 10.76 4.65
C LEU A 253 13.92 12.26 5.05
N TYR A 254 14.80 12.68 5.97
CA TYR A 254 14.90 14.05 6.48
C TYR A 254 15.98 14.91 5.82
N ALA A 255 16.63 14.42 4.75
CA ALA A 255 17.46 15.32 3.96
C ALA A 255 16.53 16.28 3.21
N ASN A 256 16.76 17.59 3.34
CA ASN A 256 16.10 18.64 2.55
C ASN A 256 16.53 18.60 1.07
N ASP A 257 16.62 17.41 0.49
CA ASP A 257 17.17 17.14 -0.83
C ASP A 257 16.07 16.69 -1.79
N TRP A 258 16.26 17.01 -3.07
CA TRP A 258 15.39 16.58 -4.17
C TRP A 258 15.51 15.09 -4.49
N SER A 259 16.31 14.34 -3.73
CA SER A 259 16.65 12.94 -3.94
C SER A 259 15.43 12.02 -3.83
N VAL A 260 14.62 12.17 -2.77
CA VAL A 260 13.42 11.35 -2.54
C VAL A 260 12.34 11.66 -3.57
N PHE A 261 12.10 12.95 -3.84
CA PHE A 261 11.16 13.36 -4.88
C PHE A 261 11.56 12.83 -6.26
N GLY A 262 12.85 12.96 -6.60
CA GLY A 262 13.40 12.44 -7.84
C GLY A 262 13.27 10.92 -7.96
N ALA A 263 13.43 10.17 -6.87
CA ALA A 263 13.21 8.73 -6.84
C ALA A 263 11.74 8.36 -7.13
N PHE A 264 10.78 9.06 -6.51
CA PHE A 264 9.35 8.85 -6.73
C PHE A 264 8.87 9.26 -8.13
N MET A 265 9.56 10.19 -8.78
CA MET A 265 9.33 10.47 -10.20
C MET A 265 10.01 9.41 -11.09
N ALA A 266 11.28 9.08 -10.84
CA ALA A 266 12.04 8.16 -11.66
C ALA A 266 11.47 6.73 -11.65
N ALA A 267 10.91 6.27 -10.54
CA ALA A 267 10.36 4.93 -10.37
C ALA A 267 9.25 4.56 -11.39
N PRO A 268 8.12 5.29 -11.47
CA PRO A 268 7.04 4.96 -12.39
C PRO A 268 7.44 5.17 -13.86
N PHE A 269 8.15 6.25 -14.17
CA PHE A 269 8.58 6.54 -15.54
C PHE A 269 9.65 5.56 -16.03
N GLY A 270 10.61 5.23 -15.17
CA GLY A 270 11.63 4.22 -15.44
C GLY A 270 11.02 2.87 -15.71
N GLY A 271 10.11 2.40 -14.85
CA GLY A 271 9.45 1.12 -15.04
C GLY A 271 8.72 1.03 -16.36
N LEU A 272 7.98 2.09 -16.73
CA LEU A 272 7.31 2.18 -18.02
C LEU A 272 8.27 2.17 -19.21
N LEU A 273 9.37 2.92 -19.15
CA LEU A 273 10.36 2.96 -20.23
C LEU A 273 11.01 1.59 -20.45
N TRP A 274 11.38 0.88 -19.38
CA TRP A 274 11.91 -0.48 -19.49
C TRP A 274 10.85 -1.47 -19.98
N ALA A 275 9.59 -1.34 -19.55
CA ALA A 275 8.49 -2.16 -20.01
C ALA A 275 8.23 -2.00 -21.51
N PHE A 276 8.16 -0.75 -22.00
CA PHE A 276 8.00 -0.44 -23.42
C PHE A 276 9.23 -0.83 -24.23
N GLY A 277 10.43 -0.66 -23.69
CA GLY A 277 11.68 -1.11 -24.30
C GLY A 277 11.73 -2.63 -24.47
N ALA A 278 11.35 -3.39 -23.45
CA ALA A 278 11.25 -4.85 -23.50
C ALA A 278 10.19 -5.31 -24.50
N CYS A 279 9.02 -4.66 -24.49
CA CYS A 279 7.94 -4.94 -25.44
C CYS A 279 8.40 -4.67 -26.88
N GLY A 280 9.04 -3.53 -27.14
CA GLY A 280 9.60 -3.16 -28.44
C GLY A 280 10.68 -4.12 -28.91
N LEU A 281 11.61 -4.52 -28.03
CA LEU A 281 12.66 -5.49 -28.35
C LEU A 281 12.06 -6.87 -28.67
N ARG A 282 11.08 -7.33 -27.90
CA ARG A 282 10.38 -8.59 -28.15
C ARG A 282 9.62 -8.58 -29.47
N ILE A 283 8.87 -7.53 -29.74
CA ILE A 283 8.13 -7.34 -31.00
C ILE A 283 9.12 -7.27 -32.18
N GLY A 284 10.22 -6.53 -32.04
CA GLY A 284 11.28 -6.44 -33.03
C GLY A 284 11.98 -7.76 -33.30
N PHE A 285 12.29 -8.54 -32.25
CA PHE A 285 12.87 -9.88 -32.39
C PHE A 285 11.91 -10.84 -33.10
N LEU A 286 10.62 -10.82 -32.73
CA LEU A 286 9.59 -11.63 -33.39
C LEU A 286 9.40 -11.21 -34.86
N PHE A 287 9.52 -9.93 -35.18
CA PHE A 287 9.45 -9.42 -36.55
C PHE A 287 10.65 -9.89 -37.40
N VAL A 288 11.87 -9.77 -36.87
CA VAL A 288 13.09 -10.25 -37.55
C VAL A 288 13.04 -11.77 -37.72
N TRP A 289 12.62 -12.50 -36.69
CA TRP A 289 12.54 -13.96 -36.74
C TRP A 289 11.46 -14.46 -37.71
N ALA A 290 10.30 -13.78 -37.76
CA ALA A 290 9.24 -14.05 -38.74
C ALA A 290 9.73 -13.78 -40.18
N LYS A 291 10.49 -12.70 -40.39
CA LYS A 291 11.09 -12.36 -41.69
C LYS A 291 12.16 -13.36 -42.13
N VAL A 292 12.93 -13.92 -41.19
CA VAL A 292 13.95 -14.96 -41.47
C VAL A 292 13.33 -16.34 -41.71
N LYS A 293 12.26 -16.71 -41.00
CA LYS A 293 11.59 -18.02 -41.15
C LYS A 293 10.40 -18.05 -42.12
N GLY A 294 10.04 -16.92 -42.74
CA GLY A 294 8.91 -16.83 -43.66
C GLY A 294 7.53 -17.10 -43.04
N HIS A 295 7.39 -16.97 -41.71
CA HIS A 295 6.11 -17.18 -41.01
C HIS A 295 5.34 -15.87 -40.86
N ARG A 296 4.00 -15.96 -40.78
CA ARG A 296 3.12 -14.79 -40.58
C ARG A 296 3.36 -14.19 -39.19
N PHE A 297 3.48 -12.86 -39.12
CA PHE A 297 3.74 -12.13 -37.87
C PHE A 297 2.48 -12.12 -36.99
N THR A 298 2.50 -12.91 -35.90
CA THR A 298 1.36 -13.12 -35.00
C THR A 298 1.46 -12.34 -33.68
N ALA A 299 2.50 -11.51 -33.50
CA ALA A 299 2.77 -10.85 -32.22
C ALA A 299 1.81 -9.68 -31.89
N LEU A 300 1.15 -9.11 -32.91
CA LEU A 300 0.11 -8.08 -32.79
C LEU A 300 -1.30 -8.65 -33.06
N ASP A 301 -1.45 -9.97 -33.18
CA ASP A 301 -2.79 -10.53 -33.30
C ASP A 301 -3.50 -10.42 -31.95
N ARG A 302 -4.71 -9.84 -31.97
CA ARG A 302 -5.57 -9.83 -30.79
C ARG A 302 -5.79 -11.29 -30.36
N PRO A 303 -5.61 -11.64 -29.08
CA PRO A 303 -5.98 -12.96 -28.61
C PRO A 303 -7.44 -13.18 -28.97
N ILE A 304 -7.74 -14.28 -29.67
CA ILE A 304 -9.11 -14.70 -29.96
C ILE A 304 -9.81 -14.71 -28.59
N PRO A 305 -10.95 -14.00 -28.40
CA PRO A 305 -11.69 -14.07 -27.16
C PRO A 305 -11.95 -15.54 -26.90
N ARG A 306 -11.31 -16.10 -25.88
CA ARG A 306 -11.72 -17.40 -25.37
C ARG A 306 -13.16 -17.14 -24.98
N GLN A 307 -14.12 -17.73 -25.70
CA GLN A 307 -15.52 -17.69 -25.29
C GLN A 307 -15.52 -18.27 -23.88
N ILE A 308 -15.51 -17.39 -22.88
CA ILE A 308 -15.91 -17.72 -21.53
C ILE A 308 -17.36 -18.10 -21.74
N ALA A 309 -17.61 -19.40 -21.76
CA ALA A 309 -18.95 -19.95 -21.91
C ALA A 309 -19.78 -19.39 -20.76
N ARG A 310 -20.57 -18.34 -21.04
CA ARG A 310 -21.50 -17.64 -20.15
C ARG A 310 -20.87 -17.02 -18.88
N PRO A 311 -21.07 -15.72 -18.62
CA PRO A 311 -20.84 -15.15 -17.29
C PRO A 311 -21.87 -15.78 -16.33
N GLY A 312 -21.49 -16.86 -15.67
CA GLY A 312 -22.38 -17.69 -14.86
C GLY A 312 -21.94 -19.14 -14.72
N ALA A 313 -21.02 -19.64 -15.55
CA ALA A 313 -20.40 -20.95 -15.36
C ALA A 313 -19.02 -20.79 -14.68
N PHE A 314 -19.02 -20.37 -13.42
CA PHE A 314 -18.05 -20.96 -12.50
C PHE A 314 -18.43 -22.44 -12.43
N ASP A 315 -17.48 -23.34 -12.65
CA ASP A 315 -17.70 -24.79 -12.65
C ASP A 315 -18.68 -25.18 -11.52
N GLU A 316 -19.91 -25.58 -11.87
CA GLU A 316 -20.91 -26.11 -10.91
C GLU A 316 -20.32 -27.30 -10.13
N HIS A 317 -19.30 -27.97 -10.68
CA HIS A 317 -18.56 -29.03 -10.02
C HIS A 317 -17.64 -28.58 -8.87
N GLU A 318 -17.20 -27.31 -8.80
CA GLU A 318 -16.37 -26.83 -7.69
C GLU A 318 -17.21 -26.40 -6.48
N ASN A 319 -18.42 -25.89 -6.69
CA ASN A 319 -19.36 -25.56 -5.61
C ASN A 319 -20.06 -26.81 -5.03
N ASP A 320 -20.36 -27.81 -5.87
CA ASP A 320 -20.94 -29.07 -5.37
C ASP A 320 -19.95 -29.84 -4.48
N ALA A 321 -18.64 -29.78 -4.77
CA ALA A 321 -17.62 -30.41 -3.92
C ALA A 321 -17.47 -29.74 -2.54
N VAL A 322 -17.74 -28.44 -2.44
CA VAL A 322 -17.67 -27.67 -1.17
C VAL A 322 -18.95 -27.84 -0.34
N LEU A 323 -20.11 -28.00 -1.00
CA LEU A 323 -21.39 -28.25 -0.33
C LEU A 323 -21.55 -29.72 0.10
N GLU A 324 -21.10 -30.69 -0.68
CA GLU A 324 -21.15 -32.12 -0.28
C GLU A 324 -20.29 -32.39 0.96
N HIS A 325 -19.12 -31.76 1.08
CA HIS A 325 -18.25 -31.95 2.24
C HIS A 325 -18.78 -31.31 3.53
N SER A 326 -19.69 -30.35 3.43
CA SER A 326 -20.30 -29.65 4.58
C SER A 326 -21.60 -30.29 5.05
N VAL A 327 -22.28 -31.08 4.21
CA VAL A 327 -23.58 -31.71 4.52
C VAL A 327 -23.41 -33.17 5.00
N ALA A 328 -22.25 -33.80 4.81
CA ALA A 328 -22.00 -35.20 5.19
C ALA A 328 -21.53 -35.44 6.65
N ALA A 329 -21.70 -34.47 7.56
CA ALA A 329 -21.45 -34.65 8.99
C ALA A 329 -22.74 -34.52 9.83
N GLY A 330 -23.85 -35.07 9.34
CA GLY A 330 -25.13 -35.20 10.04
C GLY A 330 -25.41 -36.61 10.54
N GLY A 331 -24.44 -37.24 11.21
CA GLY A 331 -24.60 -38.56 11.82
C GLY A 331 -25.30 -38.46 13.17
N LYS A 332 -26.58 -38.82 13.22
CA LYS A 332 -27.42 -38.93 14.43
C LYS A 332 -26.73 -39.73 15.55
N GLY A 333 -26.51 -39.09 16.71
CA GLY A 333 -26.25 -39.73 18.00
C GLY A 333 -27.34 -39.32 19.01
N LYS A 334 -28.11 -40.29 19.48
CA LYS A 334 -29.16 -40.18 20.51
C LYS A 334 -28.56 -40.01 21.92
N PHE A 335 -29.30 -39.30 22.80
CA PHE A 335 -29.45 -39.42 24.28
C PHE A 335 -28.28 -40.08 25.06
N PHE A 336 -27.68 -39.49 26.10
CA PHE A 336 -28.25 -38.87 27.32
C PHE A 336 -27.40 -37.68 27.78
#